data_AF-A0A1F9PZQ4-F1
#
_entry.id   AF-A0A1F9PZQ4-F1
#
_cell.length_a   1.000
_cell.length_b   1.000
_cell.length_c   1.000
_cell.angle_alpha   90.00
_cell.angle_beta   90.00
_cell.angle_gamma   90.00
#
_symmetry.space_group_name_H-M   'P 1'
#
loop_
_entity.id
_entity.type
_entity.pdbx_description
1 polymer ?
#
loop_
_entity_poly.entity_id
_entity_poly.type
_entity_poly.pdbx_seq_one_letter_code
_entity_poly.pdbx_strand_id
1 'polypeptide(L)'
;MKSWKAWLLVAVIFVSGVVAGAFGMRAYMVRHLPEMLARPMGRMEDGILAHIDAEVGLSEAQRAELRPLIKAALERADTVHQSVRAELEANFSQMDDAIAARLDQGQQARFAELRARMKAFRNAMPPGPPPGPPPGLPPGGMPPGPPPGGLPFGSPPGLPPGPPPPQ
;
A
#
# COMPACT_ATOMS: atom_id res chain seq x y z
N MET A 1 29.37 45.86 -11.55
CA MET A 1 29.47 44.49 -10.96
C MET A 1 28.87 44.44 -9.54
N LYS A 2 27.59 44.81 -9.35
CA LYS A 2 26.95 44.89 -8.01
C LYS A 2 25.71 43.98 -7.85
N SER A 3 25.20 43.43 -8.94
CA SER A 3 24.02 42.56 -9.00
C SER A 3 24.26 41.14 -8.47
N TRP A 4 25.49 40.62 -8.55
CA TRP A 4 25.82 39.27 -8.06
C TRP A 4 25.65 39.11 -6.55
N LYS A 5 26.00 40.14 -5.77
CA LYS A 5 25.84 40.14 -4.31
C LYS A 5 24.37 40.13 -3.89
N ALA A 6 23.50 40.80 -4.65
CA ALA A 6 22.06 40.79 -4.42
C ALA A 6 21.45 39.40 -4.68
N TRP A 7 21.85 38.74 -5.77
CA TRP A 7 21.44 37.37 -6.06
C TRP A 7 21.92 36.36 -5.02
N LEU A 8 23.14 36.54 -4.48
CA LEU A 8 23.65 35.74 -3.37
C LEU A 8 22.79 35.90 -2.11
N LEU A 9 22.38 37.12 -1.76
CA LEU A 9 21.51 37.38 -0.62
C LEU A 9 20.15 36.71 -0.77
N VAL A 10 19.55 36.80 -1.96
CA VAL A 10 18.28 36.12 -2.28
C VAL A 10 18.43 34.60 -2.16
N ALA A 11 19.51 34.04 -2.69
CA ALA A 11 19.79 32.61 -2.60
C ALA A 11 19.94 32.14 -1.15
N VAL A 12 20.64 32.91 -0.30
CA VAL A 12 20.81 32.57 1.13
C VAL A 12 19.48 32.59 1.88
N ILE A 13 18.63 33.59 1.64
CA ILE A 13 17.29 33.68 2.26
C ILE A 13 16.40 32.52 1.79
N PHE A 14 16.49 32.17 0.50
CA PHE A 14 15.71 31.06 -0.05
C PHE A 14 16.15 29.72 0.55
N VAL A 15 17.46 29.47 0.59
CA VAL A 15 18.02 28.24 1.18
C VAL A 15 17.70 28.15 2.67
N SER A 16 17.79 29.25 3.42
CA SER A 16 17.43 29.24 4.84
C SER A 16 15.94 28.94 5.05
N GLY A 17 15.07 29.48 4.20
CA GLY A 17 13.64 29.14 4.18
C GLY A 17 13.37 27.66 3.88
N VAL A 18 14.05 27.09 2.88
CA VAL A 18 13.94 25.66 2.54
C VAL A 18 14.42 24.78 3.69
N VAL A 19 15.55 25.11 4.31
CA VAL A 19 16.09 24.35 5.45
C VAL A 19 15.15 24.45 6.66
N ALA A 20 14.67 25.65 6.99
CA ALA A 20 13.71 25.86 8.07
C ALA A 20 12.39 25.11 7.81
N GLY A 21 11.89 25.16 6.58
CA GLY A 21 10.69 24.42 6.16
C GLY A 21 10.88 22.90 6.24
N ALA A 22 12.02 22.38 5.75
CA ALA A 22 12.32 20.95 5.79
C ALA A 22 12.45 20.44 7.22
N PHE A 23 13.11 21.18 8.11
CA PHE A 23 13.21 20.84 9.53
C PHE A 23 11.85 20.95 10.24
N GLY A 24 11.08 22.00 9.97
CA GLY A 24 9.73 22.18 10.53
C GLY A 24 8.80 21.05 10.11
N MET A 25 8.79 20.70 8.82
CA MET A 25 7.98 19.59 8.28
C MET A 25 8.41 18.25 8.87
N ARG A 26 9.73 17.99 8.98
CA ARG A 26 10.24 16.76 9.58
C ARG A 26 9.87 16.64 11.05
N ALA A 27 9.99 17.72 11.83
CA ALA A 27 9.61 17.74 13.24
C ALA A 27 8.09 17.54 13.43
N TYR A 28 7.28 18.18 12.58
CA TYR A 28 5.83 18.01 12.56
C TYR A 28 5.43 16.57 12.21
N MET A 29 6.01 15.99 11.16
CA MET A 29 5.76 14.59 10.78
C MET A 29 6.17 13.63 11.90
N VAL A 30 7.37 13.73 12.47
CA VAL A 30 7.80 12.82 13.55
C VAL A 30 6.85 12.86 14.75
N ARG A 31 6.26 14.02 15.06
CA ARG A 31 5.34 14.18 16.19
C ARG A 31 3.90 13.76 15.89
N HIS A 32 3.41 13.91 14.66
CA HIS A 32 1.97 13.75 14.37
C HIS A 32 1.66 12.59 13.43
N LEU A 33 2.65 12.03 12.74
CA LEU A 33 2.49 10.84 11.92
C LEU A 33 1.98 9.62 12.71
N PRO A 34 2.41 9.37 13.98
CA PRO A 34 1.87 8.26 14.77
C PRO A 34 0.36 8.39 15.02
N GLU A 35 -0.12 9.60 15.37
CA GLU A 35 -1.55 9.84 15.58
C GLU A 35 -2.35 9.81 14.27
N MET A 36 -1.77 10.32 13.17
CA MET A 36 -2.41 10.28 11.86
C MET A 36 -2.51 8.86 11.30
N LEU A 37 -1.55 7.97 11.61
CA LEU A 37 -1.57 6.56 11.27
C LEU A 37 -2.42 5.71 12.25
N ALA A 38 -2.54 6.12 13.51
CA ALA A 38 -3.42 5.47 14.47
C ALA A 38 -4.91 5.72 14.18
N ARG A 39 -5.27 6.89 13.61
CA ARG A 39 -6.65 7.22 13.23
C ARG A 39 -7.31 6.23 12.24
N PRO A 40 -6.68 5.79 11.15
CA PRO A 40 -7.25 4.77 10.28
C PRO A 40 -7.36 3.40 10.96
N MET A 41 -6.41 3.01 11.82
CA MET A 41 -6.52 1.74 12.57
C MET A 41 -7.67 1.75 13.58
N GLY A 42 -7.84 2.83 14.34
CA GLY A 42 -8.99 2.97 15.26
C GLY A 42 -10.32 2.90 14.51
N ARG A 43 -10.41 3.52 13.33
CA ARG A 43 -11.61 3.45 12.48
C ARG A 43 -11.89 2.04 11.95
N MET A 44 -10.85 1.26 11.64
CA MET A 44 -11.00 -0.15 11.23
C MET A 44 -11.43 -1.04 12.39
N GLU A 45 -10.83 -0.84 13.57
CA GLU A 45 -11.18 -1.55 14.80
C GLU A 45 -12.66 -1.33 15.16
N ASP A 46 -13.10 -0.08 15.19
CA ASP A 46 -14.50 0.28 15.47
C ASP A 46 -15.44 -0.29 14.40
N GLY A 47 -15.03 -0.30 13.13
CA GLY A 47 -15.80 -0.89 12.03
C GLY A 47 -15.98 -2.40 12.14
N ILE A 48 -14.92 -3.14 12.50
CA ILE A 48 -14.97 -4.59 12.71
C ILE A 48 -15.84 -4.91 13.93
N LEU A 49 -15.65 -4.18 15.03
CA LEU A 49 -16.48 -4.36 16.23
C LEU A 49 -17.95 -4.06 15.95
N ALA A 50 -18.26 -3.01 15.19
CA ALA A 50 -19.63 -2.68 14.81
C ALA A 50 -20.26 -3.77 13.92
N HIS A 51 -19.48 -4.36 13.01
CA HIS A 51 -19.97 -5.46 12.17
C HIS A 51 -20.26 -6.72 12.99
N ILE A 52 -19.36 -7.10 13.91
CA ILE A 52 -19.59 -8.25 14.81
C ILE A 52 -20.79 -7.98 15.71
N ASP A 53 -20.89 -6.78 16.30
CA ASP A 53 -22.01 -6.38 17.15
C ASP A 53 -23.36 -6.46 16.43
N ALA A 54 -23.41 -6.03 15.16
CA ALA A 54 -24.63 -6.11 14.35
C ALA A 54 -25.12 -7.55 14.12
N GLU A 55 -24.21 -8.53 14.07
CA GLU A 55 -24.53 -9.94 13.77
C GLU A 55 -24.81 -10.77 15.04
N VAL A 56 -24.07 -10.52 16.14
CA VAL A 56 -24.15 -11.37 17.34
C VAL A 56 -24.58 -10.64 18.62
N GLY A 57 -24.77 -9.31 18.58
CA GLY A 57 -25.24 -8.50 19.71
C GLY A 57 -24.28 -8.52 20.90
N LEU A 58 -23.17 -7.81 20.80
CA LEU A 58 -22.13 -7.80 21.83
C LEU A 58 -22.56 -6.93 23.02
N SER A 59 -22.33 -7.44 24.24
CA SER A 59 -22.39 -6.60 25.45
C SER A 59 -21.17 -5.67 25.55
N GLU A 60 -21.29 -4.60 26.32
CA GLU A 60 -20.18 -3.66 26.55
C GLU A 60 -18.95 -4.34 27.19
N ALA A 61 -19.16 -5.32 28.07
CA ALA A 61 -18.06 -6.11 28.65
C ALA A 61 -17.33 -6.94 27.57
N GLN A 62 -18.08 -7.60 26.69
CA GLN A 62 -17.49 -8.37 25.58
C GLN A 62 -16.78 -7.47 24.56
N ARG A 63 -17.36 -6.29 24.27
CA ARG A 63 -16.72 -5.30 23.41
C ARG A 63 -15.37 -4.86 23.99
N ALA A 64 -15.30 -4.60 25.30
CA ALA A 64 -14.06 -4.23 25.97
C ALA A 64 -12.99 -5.33 25.92
N GLU A 65 -13.39 -6.60 25.99
CA GLU A 65 -12.49 -7.75 25.90
C GLU A 65 -12.02 -8.04 24.46
N LEU A 66 -12.89 -7.88 23.46
CA LEU A 66 -12.56 -8.15 22.05
C LEU A 66 -11.70 -7.06 21.41
N ARG A 67 -11.86 -5.81 21.87
CA ARG A 67 -11.12 -4.65 21.38
C ARG A 67 -9.60 -4.86 21.30
N PRO A 68 -8.89 -5.28 22.38
CA PRO A 68 -7.45 -5.53 22.29
C PRO A 68 -7.08 -6.70 21.37
N LEU A 69 -7.94 -7.72 21.21
CA LEU A 69 -7.68 -8.84 20.32
C LEU A 69 -7.70 -8.40 18.84
N ILE A 70 -8.70 -7.60 18.47
CA ILE A 70 -8.83 -7.05 17.12
C ILE A 70 -7.67 -6.12 16.83
N LYS A 71 -7.32 -5.24 17.77
CA LYS A 71 -6.16 -4.35 17.64
C LYS A 71 -4.88 -5.12 17.37
N ALA A 72 -4.58 -6.15 18.17
CA ALA A 72 -3.38 -6.98 17.98
C ALA A 72 -3.39 -7.72 16.63
N ALA A 73 -4.56 -8.12 16.13
CA ALA A 73 -4.68 -8.73 14.80
C ALA A 73 -4.38 -7.71 13.69
N LEU A 74 -4.92 -6.49 13.78
CA LEU A 74 -4.65 -5.41 12.83
C LEU A 74 -3.18 -5.01 12.81
N GLU A 75 -2.52 -4.94 13.97
CA GLU A 75 -1.08 -4.64 14.06
C GLU A 75 -0.22 -5.72 13.38
N ARG A 76 -0.57 -7.01 13.56
CA ARG A 76 0.11 -8.10 12.85
C ARG A 76 -0.13 -8.04 11.34
N ALA A 77 -1.37 -7.76 10.92
CA ALA A 77 -1.71 -7.62 9.51
C ALA A 77 -0.93 -6.47 8.85
N ASP A 78 -0.79 -5.34 9.54
CA ASP A 78 0.00 -4.20 9.04
C ASP A 78 1.48 -4.55 8.93
N THR A 79 2.03 -5.28 9.91
CA THR A 79 3.42 -5.75 9.86
C THR A 79 3.68 -6.62 8.62
N VAL A 80 2.78 -7.58 8.34
CA VAL A 80 2.84 -8.43 7.14
C VAL A 80 2.69 -7.58 5.86
N HIS A 81 1.76 -6.64 5.85
CA HIS A 81 1.55 -5.78 4.70
C HIS A 81 2.79 -4.92 4.40
N GLN A 82 3.47 -4.41 5.44
CA GLN A 82 4.73 -3.67 5.29
C GLN A 82 5.84 -4.54 4.69
N SER A 83 6.00 -5.79 5.14
CA SER A 83 7.04 -6.69 4.61
C SER A 83 6.76 -7.04 3.15
N VAL A 84 5.53 -7.41 2.82
CA VAL A 84 5.12 -7.73 1.44
C VAL A 84 5.28 -6.52 0.52
N ARG A 85 4.94 -5.31 1.00
CA ARG A 85 5.13 -4.08 0.22
C ARG A 85 6.60 -3.84 -0.11
N ALA A 86 7.50 -4.08 0.83
CA ALA A 86 8.94 -3.94 0.60
C ALA A 86 9.45 -4.93 -0.45
N GLU A 87 9.03 -6.20 -0.36
CA GLU A 87 9.38 -7.24 -1.33
C GLU A 87 8.83 -6.93 -2.73
N LEU A 88 7.59 -6.46 -2.83
CA LEU A 88 6.98 -6.06 -4.10
C LEU A 88 7.72 -4.89 -4.74
N GLU A 89 8.10 -3.86 -3.96
CA GLU A 89 8.86 -2.73 -4.50
C GLU A 89 10.23 -3.18 -5.01
N ALA A 90 10.90 -4.07 -4.29
CA ALA A 90 12.18 -4.64 -4.72
C ALA A 90 12.03 -5.45 -6.02
N ASN A 91 10.96 -6.24 -6.15
CA ASN A 91 10.67 -7.01 -7.37
C ASN A 91 10.40 -6.07 -8.56
N PHE A 92 9.56 -5.05 -8.38
CA PHE A 92 9.29 -4.06 -9.42
C PHE A 92 10.56 -3.30 -9.83
N SER A 93 11.43 -2.94 -8.88
CA SER A 93 12.71 -2.31 -9.20
C SER A 93 13.61 -3.20 -10.05
N GLN A 94 13.71 -4.50 -9.71
CA GLN A 94 14.50 -5.45 -10.50
C GLN A 94 13.94 -5.64 -11.90
N MET A 95 12.61 -5.72 -12.02
CA MET A 95 11.93 -5.78 -13.31
C MET A 95 12.21 -4.54 -14.14
N ASP A 96 12.13 -3.34 -13.54
CA ASP A 96 12.43 -2.08 -14.21
C ASP A 96 13.85 -2.04 -14.76
N ASP A 97 14.84 -2.47 -13.97
CA ASP A 97 16.25 -2.51 -14.38
C ASP A 97 16.46 -3.51 -15.53
N ALA A 98 15.82 -4.68 -15.45
CA ALA A 98 15.86 -5.68 -16.51
C ALA A 98 15.22 -5.18 -17.81
N ILE A 99 14.13 -4.41 -17.72
CA ILE A 99 13.51 -3.76 -18.89
C ILE A 99 14.46 -2.70 -19.45
N ALA A 100 14.96 -1.78 -18.61
CA ALA A 100 15.82 -0.68 -19.03
C ALA A 100 17.09 -1.15 -19.76
N ALA A 101 17.70 -2.25 -19.30
CA ALA A 101 18.88 -2.84 -19.93
C ALA A 101 18.65 -3.35 -21.38
N ARG A 102 17.39 -3.55 -21.78
CA ARG A 102 17.00 -4.02 -23.12
C ARG A 102 16.50 -2.89 -24.04
N LEU A 103 16.41 -1.67 -23.52
CA LEU A 103 15.91 -0.51 -24.26
C LEU A 103 17.08 0.31 -24.83
N ASP A 104 16.85 0.90 -26.00
CA ASP A 104 17.77 1.90 -26.55
C ASP A 104 17.74 3.23 -25.75
N GLN A 105 18.70 4.12 -25.98
CA GLN A 105 18.80 5.38 -25.22
C GLN A 105 17.55 6.26 -25.34
N GLY A 106 16.88 6.29 -26.50
CA GLY A 106 15.66 7.07 -26.71
C GLY A 106 14.45 6.46 -25.98
N GLN A 107 14.38 5.14 -25.92
CA GLN A 107 13.36 4.39 -25.20
C GLN A 107 13.55 4.46 -23.68
N GLN A 108 14.78 4.46 -23.17
CA GLN A 108 15.07 4.57 -21.73
C GLN A 108 14.52 5.88 -21.14
N ALA A 109 14.66 7.01 -21.84
CA ALA A 109 14.12 8.29 -21.40
C ALA A 109 12.59 8.26 -21.28
N ARG A 110 11.90 7.70 -22.28
CA ARG A 110 10.43 7.56 -22.27
C ARG A 110 9.97 6.59 -21.20
N PHE A 111 10.71 5.50 -20.98
CA PHE A 111 10.40 4.53 -19.93
C PHE A 111 10.58 5.14 -18.53
N ALA A 112 11.63 5.92 -18.30
CA ALA A 112 11.82 6.64 -17.04
C ALA A 112 10.67 7.62 -16.74
N GLU A 113 10.20 8.34 -17.76
CA GLU A 113 9.05 9.24 -17.62
C GLU A 113 7.75 8.46 -17.32
N LEU A 114 7.51 7.35 -18.01
CA LEU A 114 6.35 6.47 -17.75
C LEU A 114 6.35 5.98 -16.30
N ARG A 115 7.51 5.52 -15.80
CA ARG A 115 7.64 5.08 -14.40
C ARG A 115 7.40 6.20 -13.41
N ALA A 116 7.93 7.40 -13.66
CA ALA A 116 7.69 8.55 -12.80
C ALA A 116 6.18 8.90 -12.72
N ARG A 117 5.46 8.85 -13.85
CA ARG A 117 4.02 9.05 -13.90
C ARG A 117 3.26 7.96 -13.14
N MET A 118 3.61 6.68 -13.33
CA MET A 118 2.97 5.57 -12.61
C MET A 118 3.22 5.64 -11.10
N LYS A 119 4.44 5.98 -10.67
CA LYS A 119 4.77 6.17 -9.25
C LYS A 119 4.00 7.35 -8.64
N ALA A 120 3.91 8.47 -9.37
CA ALA A 120 3.13 9.62 -8.94
C ALA A 120 1.64 9.26 -8.81
N PHE A 121 1.08 8.54 -9.77
CA PHE A 121 -0.30 8.06 -9.71
C PHE A 121 -0.53 7.13 -8.52
N ARG A 122 0.34 6.14 -8.31
CA ARG A 122 0.27 5.22 -7.15
C ARG A 122 0.35 5.94 -5.81
N ASN A 123 1.16 6.99 -5.71
CA ASN A 123 1.30 7.79 -4.49
C ASN A 123 0.14 8.78 -4.28
N ALA A 124 -0.49 9.24 -5.37
CA ALA A 124 -1.63 10.16 -5.33
C ALA A 124 -2.98 9.42 -5.14
N MET A 125 -3.03 8.13 -5.44
CA MET A 125 -4.23 7.32 -5.23
C MET A 125 -4.35 7.00 -3.73
N PRO A 126 -5.46 7.40 -3.07
CA PRO A 126 -5.75 6.87 -1.74
C PRO A 126 -5.89 5.34 -1.82
N PRO A 127 -5.65 4.58 -0.73
CA PRO A 127 -5.93 3.15 -0.72
C PRO A 127 -7.34 2.93 -1.28
N GLY A 128 -7.40 2.22 -2.42
CA GLY A 128 -8.64 2.07 -3.16
C GLY A 128 -9.70 1.41 -2.28
N PRO A 129 -10.99 1.72 -2.49
CA PRO A 129 -12.04 0.96 -1.82
C PRO A 129 -11.84 -0.54 -2.13
N PRO A 130 -12.11 -1.43 -1.17
CA PRO A 130 -12.11 -2.86 -1.44
C PRO A 130 -12.98 -3.14 -2.68
N PRO A 131 -12.62 -4.14 -3.51
CA PRO A 131 -13.40 -4.47 -4.70
C PRO A 131 -14.87 -4.57 -4.31
N GLY A 132 -15.71 -3.72 -4.91
CA GLY A 132 -17.14 -3.75 -4.68
C GLY A 132 -17.70 -5.12 -5.05
N PRO A 133 -18.78 -5.58 -4.41
CA PRO A 133 -19.45 -6.80 -4.83
C PRO A 133 -19.84 -6.67 -6.32
N PRO A 134 -19.70 -7.74 -7.12
CA PRO A 134 -20.05 -7.70 -8.53
C PRO A 134 -21.51 -7.24 -8.72
N PRO A 135 -21.82 -6.45 -9.77
CA PRO A 135 -23.16 -5.93 -9.99
C PRO A 135 -24.17 -7.08 -10.12
N GLY A 136 -25.17 -7.12 -9.23
CA GLY A 136 -26.30 -8.06 -9.34
C GLY A 136 -26.51 -9.05 -8.20
N LEU A 137 -25.74 -9.01 -7.12
CA LEU A 137 -26.01 -9.83 -5.93
C LEU A 137 -27.03 -9.14 -4.99
N PRO A 138 -28.19 -9.75 -4.68
CA PRO A 138 -29.10 -9.21 -3.66
C PRO A 138 -28.48 -9.25 -2.25
N PRO A 139 -28.84 -8.33 -1.34
CA PRO A 139 -28.33 -8.36 0.03
C PRO A 139 -28.81 -9.64 0.73
N GLY A 140 -27.88 -10.51 1.11
CA GLY A 140 -28.17 -11.70 1.93
C GLY A 140 -28.09 -13.07 1.23
N GLY A 141 -27.66 -13.15 -0.03
CA GLY A 141 -27.44 -14.44 -0.71
C GLY A 141 -25.97 -14.69 -1.01
N MET A 142 -25.25 -15.40 -0.13
CA MET A 142 -24.09 -16.15 -0.64
C MET A 142 -24.64 -17.18 -1.62
N PRO A 143 -24.23 -17.19 -2.91
CA PRO A 143 -24.57 -18.31 -3.77
C PRO A 143 -24.01 -19.58 -3.14
N PRO A 144 -24.73 -20.72 -3.19
CA PRO A 144 -24.19 -21.98 -2.73
C PRO A 144 -22.83 -22.18 -3.42
N GLY A 145 -21.78 -22.40 -2.62
CA GLY A 145 -20.46 -22.69 -3.16
C GLY A 145 -20.56 -23.79 -4.21
N PRO A 146 -19.70 -23.77 -5.24
CA PRO A 146 -19.73 -24.83 -6.24
C PRO A 146 -19.64 -26.18 -5.53
N PRO A 147 -20.45 -27.18 -5.93
CA PRO A 147 -20.40 -28.50 -5.31
C PRO A 147 -18.96 -29.01 -5.35
N PRO A 148 -18.46 -29.64 -4.28
CA PRO A 148 -17.10 -30.18 -4.24
C PRO A 148 -16.99 -31.29 -5.30
N GLY A 149 -16.51 -30.94 -6.49
CA GLY A 149 -16.39 -31.90 -7.59
C GLY A 149 -16.37 -31.37 -9.02
N GLY A 150 -16.54 -30.06 -9.28
CA GLY A 150 -16.61 -29.53 -10.65
C GLY A 150 -15.48 -28.56 -11.00
N LEU A 151 -14.33 -29.07 -11.46
CA LEU A 151 -13.40 -28.27 -12.27
C LEU A 151 -13.96 -28.11 -13.68
N PRO A 152 -13.90 -26.90 -14.26
CA PRO A 152 -13.34 -26.80 -15.60
C PRO A 152 -12.43 -25.56 -15.70
N PHE A 153 -11.35 -25.53 -14.92
CA PHE A 153 -10.20 -24.74 -15.33
C PHE A 153 -9.33 -25.67 -16.17
N GLY A 154 -9.29 -25.40 -17.48
CA GLY A 154 -8.48 -26.13 -18.43
C GLY A 154 -7.03 -26.21 -17.94
N SER A 155 -6.48 -27.42 -17.97
CA SER A 155 -5.07 -27.66 -17.68
C SER A 155 -4.21 -26.79 -18.60
N PRO A 156 -3.23 -26.01 -18.10
CA PRO A 156 -2.19 -25.50 -18.97
C PRO A 156 -1.40 -26.70 -19.52
N PRO A 157 -1.02 -26.71 -20.81
CA PRO A 157 -0.26 -27.81 -21.38
C PRO A 157 1.10 -27.93 -20.69
N GLY A 158 1.34 -29.13 -20.15
CA GLY A 158 2.63 -29.71 -19.76
C GLY A 158 3.78 -28.77 -19.38
N LEU A 159 3.95 -28.51 -18.08
CA LEU A 159 5.26 -28.15 -17.56
C LEU A 159 6.16 -29.40 -17.59
N PRO A 160 7.39 -29.34 -18.15
CA PRO A 160 8.32 -30.45 -18.06
C PRO A 160 8.71 -30.70 -16.59
N PRO A 161 8.97 -31.97 -16.21
CA PRO A 161 9.33 -32.30 -14.83
C PRO A 161 10.61 -31.56 -14.43
N GLY A 162 10.57 -30.92 -13.25
CA GLY A 162 11.73 -30.26 -12.67
C GLY A 162 12.86 -31.25 -12.34
N PRO A 163 14.11 -30.77 -12.23
CA PRO A 163 15.24 -31.63 -11.88
C PRO A 163 15.06 -32.25 -10.49
N PRO A 164 15.51 -33.50 -10.27
CA PRO A 164 15.42 -34.15 -8.97
C PRO A 164 16.26 -33.41 -7.92
N PRO A 165 15.84 -33.46 -6.64
CA PRO A 165 16.57 -32.80 -5.56
C PRO A 165 17.98 -33.40 -5.40
N PRO A 166 18.97 -32.58 -5.01
CA PRO A 166 20.31 -33.06 -4.71
C PRO A 166 20.29 -34.01 -3.50
N GLN A 167 21.03 -35.12 -3.60
CA GLN A 167 21.31 -36.03 -2.49
C GLN A 167 22.44 -35.51 -1.61
#